data_AF-A0A2G2DMU9-F1
#
_entry.id   AF-A0A2G2DMU9-F1
#
_cell.length_a   1.000
_cell.length_b   1.000
_cell.length_c   1.000
_cell.angle_alpha   90.00
_cell.angle_beta   90.00
_cell.angle_gamma   90.00
#
_symmetry.space_group_name_H-M   'P 1'
#
loop_
_entity.id
_entity.type
_entity.pdbx_description
1 polymer ?
#
loop_
_entity_poly.entity_id
_entity_poly.type
_entity_poly.pdbx_seq_one_letter_code
_entity_poly.pdbx_strand_id
1 'polypeptide(L)'
;MKKFIPKINRTIFNRSILDKQDAEGNNISVVKRIQAEIDSSDELYLFDIFMGICNNYDITFNAYQEKKHNGAIFKIIIKKSGYDIYTLEYKDGKRDVTLELVNKLYSVLWAEINNTLFVENVTRDNNNS
;
A
#
# COMPACT_ATOMS: atom_id res chain seq x y z
N MET A 1 1.67 11.94 21.29
CA MET A 1 1.03 11.14 20.22
C MET A 1 1.17 9.66 20.59
N LYS A 2 0.13 8.83 20.41
CA LYS A 2 0.17 7.40 20.78
C LYS A 2 -0.04 6.55 19.53
N LYS A 3 0.74 5.47 19.33
CA LYS A 3 0.45 4.49 18.26
C LYS A 3 -0.94 3.89 18.49
N PHE A 4 -1.69 3.68 17.42
CA PHE A 4 -2.96 2.94 17.47
C PHE A 4 -3.01 1.92 16.34
N ILE A 5 -3.89 0.92 16.47
CA ILE A 5 -4.14 -0.07 15.42
C ILE A 5 -5.49 0.30 14.79
N PRO A 6 -5.53 0.68 13.51
CA PRO A 6 -6.79 0.96 12.83
C PRO A 6 -7.64 -0.30 12.69
N LYS A 7 -8.96 -0.09 12.64
CA LYS A 7 -9.88 -1.16 12.25
C LYS A 7 -9.73 -1.40 10.75
N ILE A 8 -9.16 -2.57 10.42
CA ILE A 8 -9.03 -3.07 9.05
C ILE A 8 -9.75 -4.41 8.94
N ASN A 9 -10.66 -4.50 7.98
CA ASN A 9 -11.31 -5.72 7.59
C ASN A 9 -10.44 -6.46 6.56
N ARG A 10 -9.68 -7.46 7.02
CA ARG A 10 -8.75 -8.23 6.18
C ARG A 10 -9.44 -8.91 4.99
N THR A 11 -10.68 -9.38 5.14
CA THR A 11 -11.43 -10.00 4.04
C THR A 11 -11.74 -9.00 2.93
N ILE A 12 -12.21 -7.81 3.30
CA ILE A 12 -12.46 -6.73 2.33
C ILE A 12 -11.13 -6.28 1.72
N PHE A 13 -10.08 -6.14 2.52
CA PHE A 13 -8.76 -5.75 2.04
C PHE A 13 -8.28 -6.70 0.94
N ASN A 14 -8.25 -7.99 1.24
CA ASN A 14 -7.77 -9.03 0.33
C ASN A 14 -8.57 -9.05 -0.97
N ARG A 15 -9.90 -9.02 -0.88
CA ARG A 15 -10.77 -8.96 -2.07
C ARG A 15 -10.47 -7.73 -2.91
N SER A 16 -10.36 -6.56 -2.29
CA SER A 16 -10.09 -5.31 -3.02
C SER A 16 -8.71 -5.29 -3.69
N ILE A 17 -7.72 -6.00 -3.16
CA ILE A 17 -6.43 -6.17 -3.85
C ILE A 17 -6.58 -7.05 -5.10
N LEU A 18 -7.29 -8.18 -4.98
CA LEU A 18 -7.53 -9.09 -6.10
C LEU A 18 -8.37 -8.41 -7.19
N ASP A 19 -9.48 -7.76 -6.82
CA ASP A 19 -10.32 -6.99 -7.75
C ASP A 19 -9.51 -5.92 -8.49
N LYS A 20 -8.54 -5.31 -7.80
CA LYS A 20 -7.64 -4.32 -8.40
C LYS A 20 -6.60 -4.94 -9.33
N GLN A 21 -6.21 -6.19 -9.16
CA GLN A 21 -5.31 -6.86 -10.09
C GLN A 21 -6.06 -7.29 -11.36
N ASP A 22 -7.28 -7.77 -11.20
CA ASP A 22 -8.14 -8.27 -12.29
C ASP A 22 -8.78 -7.14 -13.13
N ALA A 23 -8.69 -5.88 -12.68
CA ALA A 23 -9.28 -4.75 -13.39
C ALA A 23 -8.71 -4.58 -14.81
N GLU A 24 -9.61 -4.47 -15.79
CA GLU A 24 -9.27 -4.21 -17.19
C GLU A 24 -8.51 -2.88 -17.34
N GLY A 25 -7.46 -2.88 -18.17
CA GLY A 25 -6.62 -1.71 -18.41
C GLY A 25 -5.40 -1.58 -17.50
N ASN A 26 -5.23 -2.49 -16.54
CA ASN A 26 -3.99 -2.55 -15.77
C ASN A 26 -2.78 -2.95 -16.61
N ASN A 27 -1.62 -2.39 -16.26
CA ASN A 27 -0.35 -2.86 -16.80
C ASN A 27 -0.08 -4.30 -16.33
N ILE A 28 -0.15 -5.25 -17.27
CA ILE A 28 0.04 -6.69 -17.02
C ILE A 28 1.39 -6.97 -16.33
N SER A 29 2.45 -6.23 -16.66
CA SER A 29 3.76 -6.43 -16.05
C SER A 29 3.77 -6.07 -14.56
N VAL A 30 3.02 -5.04 -14.17
CA VAL A 30 2.88 -4.65 -12.76
C VAL A 30 2.08 -5.70 -12.00
N VAL A 31 0.95 -6.15 -12.57
CA VAL A 31 0.10 -7.19 -11.99
C VAL A 31 0.92 -8.47 -11.77
N LYS A 32 1.64 -8.94 -12.79
CA LYS A 32 2.50 -10.12 -12.69
C LYS A 32 3.57 -10.00 -11.62
N ARG A 33 4.16 -8.81 -11.44
CA ARG A 33 5.19 -8.60 -10.43
C ARG A 33 4.62 -8.66 -9.02
N ILE A 34 3.44 -8.09 -8.79
CA ILE A 34 2.73 -8.23 -7.50
C ILE A 34 2.36 -9.70 -7.27
N GLN A 35 1.80 -10.38 -8.27
CA GLN A 35 1.39 -11.78 -8.14
C GLN A 35 2.56 -12.71 -7.85
N ALA A 36 3.72 -12.52 -8.50
CA ALA A 36 4.91 -13.33 -8.25
C ALA A 36 5.41 -13.21 -6.80
N GLU A 37 5.33 -12.02 -6.20
CA GLU A 37 5.68 -11.82 -4.78
C GLU A 37 4.64 -12.48 -3.85
N ILE A 38 3.36 -12.50 -4.25
CA ILE A 38 2.31 -13.20 -3.50
C ILE A 38 2.53 -14.72 -3.55
N ASP A 39 2.80 -15.28 -4.73
CA ASP A 39 2.95 -16.72 -4.94
C ASP A 39 4.24 -17.29 -4.31
N SER A 40 5.25 -16.44 -4.08
CA SER A 40 6.53 -16.84 -3.50
C SER A 40 6.62 -16.73 -1.98
N SER A 41 5.59 -16.20 -1.32
CA SER A 41 5.58 -16.01 0.14
C SER A 41 5.08 -17.25 0.89
N ASP A 42 5.80 -17.62 1.95
CA ASP A 42 5.38 -18.66 2.92
C ASP A 42 4.30 -18.17 3.90
N GLU A 43 3.92 -16.88 3.86
CA GLU A 43 2.92 -16.31 4.76
C GLU A 43 1.49 -16.75 4.43
N LEU A 44 0.68 -16.99 5.47
CA LEU A 44 -0.69 -17.50 5.33
C LEU A 44 -1.73 -16.43 4.92
N TYR A 45 -1.38 -15.13 4.94
CA TYR A 45 -2.37 -14.05 4.80
C TYR A 45 -1.93 -12.95 3.83
N LEU A 46 -2.71 -12.76 2.76
CA LEU A 46 -2.47 -11.76 1.71
C LEU A 46 -2.26 -10.33 2.23
N PHE A 47 -2.91 -9.92 3.32
CA PHE A 47 -2.68 -8.60 3.91
C PHE A 47 -1.21 -8.40 4.34
N ASP A 48 -0.64 -9.40 5.03
CA ASP A 48 0.71 -9.31 5.58
C ASP A 48 1.74 -9.35 4.42
N ILE A 49 1.51 -10.25 3.45
CA ILE A 49 2.26 -10.32 2.18
C ILE A 49 2.27 -8.96 1.46
N PHE A 50 1.09 -8.38 1.25
CA PHE A 50 0.97 -7.12 0.51
C PHE A 50 1.69 -5.97 1.22
N MET A 51 1.64 -5.94 2.56
CA MET A 51 2.43 -4.99 3.34
C MET A 51 3.94 -5.24 3.19
N GLY A 52 4.37 -6.51 3.10
CA GLY A 52 5.74 -6.89 2.76
C GLY A 52 6.18 -6.34 1.41
N ILE A 53 5.36 -6.52 0.37
CA ILE A 53 5.62 -5.95 -0.96
C ILE A 53 5.75 -4.43 -0.89
N CYS A 54 4.82 -3.74 -0.22
CA CYS A 54 4.92 -2.29 -0.01
C CYS A 54 6.26 -1.90 0.63
N ASN A 55 6.72 -2.62 1.65
CA ASN A 55 7.98 -2.35 2.33
C ASN A 55 9.20 -2.55 1.41
N ASN A 56 9.18 -3.54 0.50
CA ASN A 56 10.25 -3.74 -0.49
C ASN A 56 10.40 -2.54 -1.45
N TYR A 57 9.34 -1.75 -1.59
CA TYR A 57 9.34 -0.49 -2.34
C TYR A 57 9.42 0.74 -1.41
N ASP A 58 9.91 0.63 -0.18
CA ASP A 58 10.00 1.71 0.81
C ASP A 58 8.67 2.41 1.13
N ILE A 59 7.54 1.72 0.94
CA ILE A 59 6.20 2.22 1.26
C ILE A 59 5.80 1.67 2.62
N THR A 60 5.60 2.56 3.60
CA THR A 60 5.20 2.17 4.96
C THR A 60 3.91 2.87 5.37
N PHE A 61 3.15 2.23 6.26
CA PHE A 61 1.94 2.79 6.84
C PHE A 61 2.11 2.92 8.36
N ASN A 62 1.78 4.10 8.90
CA ASN A 62 1.81 4.38 10.33
C ASN A 62 0.48 4.96 10.79
N ALA A 63 0.05 4.59 12.00
CA ALA A 63 -1.19 5.05 12.57
C ALA A 63 -0.99 5.61 13.98
N TYR A 64 -1.52 6.81 14.21
CA TYR A 64 -1.37 7.55 15.45
C TYR A 64 -2.70 8.14 15.95
N GLN A 65 -2.82 8.23 17.27
CA GLN A 65 -3.87 8.97 17.95
C GLN A 65 -3.25 10.22 18.60
N GLU A 66 -3.85 11.37 18.30
CA GLU A 66 -3.55 12.66 18.90
C GLU A 66 -4.71 13.08 19.82
N LYS A 67 -4.40 13.40 21.08
CA LYS A 67 -5.37 14.04 21.97
C LYS A 67 -5.31 15.55 21.72
N LYS A 68 -6.44 16.14 21.30
CA LYS A 68 -6.61 17.58 21.17
C LYS A 68 -7.65 18.07 22.19
N HIS A 69 -7.72 19.38 22.40
CA HIS A 69 -8.69 19.99 23.33
C HIS A 69 -10.14 19.59 23.03
N ASN A 70 -10.46 19.32 21.76
CA ASN A 70 -11.82 19.02 21.29
C ASN A 70 -12.03 17.51 21.00
N GLY A 71 -11.24 16.64 21.64
CA GLY A 71 -11.31 15.18 21.47
C GLY A 71 -10.09 14.58 20.79
N ALA A 72 -10.17 13.28 20.49
CA ALA A 72 -9.09 12.57 19.80
C ALA A 72 -9.21 12.72 18.28
N ILE A 73 -8.05 12.87 17.62
CA ILE A 73 -7.91 12.71 16.17
C ILE A 73 -7.08 11.46 15.92
N PHE A 74 -7.58 10.60 15.04
CA PHE A 74 -6.90 9.42 14.54
C PHE A 74 -6.31 9.77 13.18
N LYS A 75 -5.02 9.52 13.04
CA LYS A 75 -4.21 9.89 11.89
C LYS A 75 -3.54 8.65 11.33
N ILE A 76 -3.70 8.47 10.03
CA ILE A 76 -3.03 7.47 9.23
C ILE A 76 -2.07 8.20 8.31
N ILE A 77 -0.83 7.74 8.24
CA ILE A 77 0.21 8.31 7.40
C ILE A 77 0.81 7.19 6.56
N ILE A 78 0.75 7.33 5.23
CA ILE A 78 1.53 6.48 4.32
C ILE A 78 2.77 7.27 3.95
N LYS A 79 3.92 6.63 4.08
CA LYS A 79 5.23 7.20 3.75
C LYS A 79 5.86 6.46 2.57
N LYS A 80 6.65 7.17 1.78
CA LYS A 80 7.54 6.63 0.75
C LYS A 80 8.94 7.14 1.02
N SER A 81 9.91 6.24 1.18
CA SER A 81 11.31 6.59 1.49
C SER A 81 11.43 7.55 2.69
N GLY A 82 10.59 7.35 3.71
CA GLY A 82 10.54 8.16 4.93
C GLY A 82 9.67 9.43 4.87
N TYR A 83 9.30 9.89 3.68
CA TYR A 83 8.50 11.10 3.48
C TYR A 83 7.00 10.80 3.48
N ASP A 84 6.22 11.66 4.13
CA ASP A 84 4.76 11.55 4.17
C ASP A 84 4.17 11.86 2.79
N ILE A 85 3.52 10.87 2.16
CA ILE A 85 2.90 11.02 0.83
C ILE A 85 1.37 11.01 0.89
N TYR A 86 0.81 10.59 2.02
CA TYR A 86 -0.62 10.62 2.26
C TYR A 86 -0.91 10.68 3.75
N THR A 87 -1.90 11.49 4.11
CA THR A 87 -2.43 11.57 5.46
C THR A 87 -3.95 11.44 5.41
N LEU A 88 -4.50 10.55 6.24
CA LEU A 88 -5.93 10.42 6.49
C LEU A 88 -6.20 10.74 7.97
N GLU A 89 -7.06 11.72 8.22
CA GLU A 89 -7.46 12.13 9.57
C GLU A 89 -8.96 11.91 9.79
N TYR A 90 -9.32 11.43 10.98
CA TYR A 90 -10.71 11.15 11.35
C TYR A 90 -10.92 11.16 12.87
N LYS A 91 -12.16 11.30 13.33
CA LYS A 91 -12.50 11.48 14.75
C LYS A 91 -12.95 10.19 15.47
N ASP A 92 -13.51 9.23 14.75
CA ASP A 92 -13.99 7.97 15.32
C ASP A 92 -12.95 6.86 15.16
N GLY A 93 -12.30 6.46 16.26
CA GLY A 93 -11.29 5.39 16.26
C GLY A 93 -11.81 4.00 15.90
N LYS A 94 -13.14 3.80 15.85
CA LYS A 94 -13.78 2.55 15.41
C LYS A 94 -14.15 2.55 13.93
N ARG A 95 -13.98 3.67 13.23
CA ARG A 95 -14.21 3.77 11.78
C ARG A 95 -13.35 2.72 11.07
N ASP A 96 -14.00 1.96 10.21
CA ASP A 96 -13.32 1.08 9.27
C ASP A 96 -12.71 1.93 8.15
N VAL A 97 -11.40 1.79 7.94
CA VAL A 97 -10.62 2.56 6.96
C VAL A 97 -10.01 1.67 5.88
N THR A 98 -10.53 0.45 5.75
CA THR A 98 -9.97 -0.59 4.87
C THR A 98 -9.89 -0.11 3.43
N LEU A 99 -10.97 0.45 2.88
CA LEU A 99 -11.02 0.81 1.47
C LEU A 99 -10.13 2.00 1.16
N GLU A 100 -10.09 3.02 2.01
CA GLU A 100 -9.17 4.15 1.86
C GLU A 100 -7.72 3.69 1.87
N LEU A 101 -7.39 2.78 2.78
CA LEU A 101 -6.05 2.25 2.92
C LEU A 101 -5.64 1.41 1.71
N VAL A 102 -6.47 0.44 1.29
CA VAL A 102 -6.20 -0.40 0.09
C VAL A 102 -6.02 0.47 -1.14
N ASN A 103 -6.96 1.38 -1.38
CA ASN A 103 -6.94 2.24 -2.57
C ASN A 103 -5.64 3.03 -2.65
N LYS A 104 -5.22 3.61 -1.52
CA LYS A 104 -4.02 4.43 -1.52
C LYS A 104 -2.74 3.60 -1.59
N LEU A 105 -2.62 2.52 -0.81
CA LEU A 105 -1.43 1.66 -0.84
C LEU A 105 -1.23 1.04 -2.23
N TYR A 106 -2.28 0.48 -2.82
CA TYR A 106 -2.19 -0.12 -4.16
C TYR A 106 -1.82 0.92 -5.21
N SER A 107 -2.43 2.11 -5.19
CA SER A 107 -2.10 3.18 -6.13
C SER A 107 -0.64 3.61 -6.05
N VAL A 108 -0.10 3.76 -4.83
CA VAL A 108 1.31 4.13 -4.63
C VAL A 108 2.21 2.99 -5.10
N LEU A 109 1.97 1.76 -4.66
CA LEU A 109 2.76 0.61 -5.08
C LEU A 109 2.79 0.43 -6.60
N TRP A 110 1.62 0.55 -7.24
CA TRP A 110 1.48 0.45 -8.69
C TRP A 110 2.33 1.48 -9.43
N ALA A 111 2.34 2.74 -8.97
CA ALA A 111 3.15 3.79 -9.57
C ALA A 111 4.65 3.48 -9.45
N GLU A 112 5.07 2.99 -8.28
CA GLU A 112 6.47 2.66 -8.01
C GLU A 112 6.96 1.48 -8.85
N ILE A 113 6.17 0.43 -8.97
CA ILE A 113 6.53 -0.71 -9.83
C ILE A 113 6.65 -0.25 -11.30
N ASN A 114 5.75 0.59 -11.80
CA ASN A 114 5.86 1.13 -13.15
C ASN A 114 7.15 1.95 -13.35
N ASN A 115 7.48 2.82 -12.38
CA ASN A 115 8.70 3.61 -12.44
C ASN A 115 9.94 2.71 -12.48
N THR A 116 9.98 1.66 -11.65
CA THR A 116 11.06 0.66 -11.66
C THR A 116 11.16 -0.04 -13.02
N LEU A 117 10.04 -0.52 -13.57
CA LEU A 117 10.02 -1.19 -14.88
C LEU A 117 10.47 -0.25 -16.01
N PHE A 118 10.07 1.02 -15.97
CA PHE A 118 10.51 2.01 -16.94
C PHE A 118 12.03 2.22 -16.89
N VAL A 119 12.59 2.43 -15.70
CA VAL A 119 14.04 2.60 -15.51
C VAL A 119 14.81 1.35 -15.94
N GLU A 120 14.32 0.15 -15.60
CA GLU A 120 14.91 -1.14 -16.02
C GLU A 120 14.96 -1.25 -17.55
N ASN A 121 13.89 -0.88 -18.25
CA ASN A 121 13.82 -0.96 -19.71
C ASN A 121 14.77 0.06 -20.38
N VAL A 122 14.75 1.33 -19.95
CA VAL A 122 15.64 2.37 -20.49
C VAL A 122 17.12 1.99 -20.29
N THR A 123 17.46 1.39 -19.14
CA THR A 123 18.85 0.99 -18.85
C THR A 123 19.31 -0.18 -19.74
N ARG A 124 18.41 -1.11 -20.07
CA ARG A 124 18.71 -2.24 -20.97
C ARG A 124 18.99 -1.78 -22.39
N ASP A 125 18.23 -0.81 -22.88
CA ASP A 125 18.40 -0.28 -24.24
C ASP A 125 19.75 0.45 -24.41
N ASN A 126 20.20 1.15 -23.35
CA ASN A 126 21.49 1.85 -23.35
C ASN A 126 22.71 0.92 -23.23
N ASN A 127 22.56 -0.29 -22.69
CA ASN A 127 23.65 -1.27 -22.55
C ASN A 127 23.78 -2.21 -23.76
N ASN A 128 22.78 -2.23 -24.64
CA ASN A 128 22.75 -3.03 -25.87
C ASN A 128 22.94 -2.17 -27.15
N SER A 129 23.25 -0.88 -26.99
CA SER A 129 23.56 0.09 -28.07
C SER A 129 25.05 0.44 -28.06
#